data_AF-A0A382T051-F1
#
_entry.id   AF-A0A382T051-F1
#
_cell.length_a   1.000
_cell.length_b   1.000
_cell.length_c   1.000
_cell.angle_alpha   90.00
_cell.angle_beta   90.00
_cell.angle_gamma   90.00
#
_symmetry.space_group_name_H-M   'P 1'
#
loop_
_entity.id
_entity.type
_entity.pdbx_description
1 polymer ?
#
loop_
_entity_poly.entity_id
_entity_poly.type
_entity_poly.pdbx_seq_one_letter_code
_entity_poly.pdbx_strand_id
1 'polypeptide(L)'
;MSESPPRSLRRRYLRLATINIMATVSVPLAGLVDTAILGHLEDIRFLAGVALGSIVFDYVYWTFGFLRMGTTGTTAQAMGGGDMKAVYLTLYRGLFLALSIGTVLVVLQVPIRIGGFAVLSGAEGVEAAGAAYFNARVWGAPATLCSFV
;
A
#
# COMPACT_ATOMS: atom_id res chain seq x y z
N MET A 1 29.72 -28.26 -9.88
CA MET A 1 29.82 -27.39 -11.07
C MET A 1 28.51 -26.63 -11.21
N SER A 2 28.49 -25.34 -10.87
CA SER A 2 27.32 -24.48 -11.06
C SER A 2 27.28 -24.08 -12.54
N GLU A 3 26.46 -24.74 -13.35
CA GLU A 3 26.25 -24.29 -14.72
C GLU A 3 25.68 -22.86 -14.72
N SER A 4 26.39 -21.95 -15.40
CA SER A 4 25.93 -20.57 -15.57
C SER A 4 24.54 -20.58 -16.23
N PRO A 5 23.53 -19.88 -15.69
CA PRO A 5 22.20 -19.88 -16.31
C PRO A 5 22.29 -19.36 -17.74
N PRO A 6 21.51 -19.94 -18.68
CA PRO A 6 21.55 -19.58 -20.09
C PRO A 6 21.36 -18.06 -20.27
N ARG A 7 22.11 -17.45 -21.21
CA ARG A 7 22.15 -15.98 -21.41
C ARG A 7 20.76 -15.35 -21.59
N SER A 8 19.80 -16.10 -22.13
CA SER A 8 18.38 -15.69 -22.28
C SER A 8 17.67 -15.50 -20.95
N LEU A 9 17.93 -16.35 -19.96
CA LEU A 9 17.33 -16.29 -18.63
C LEU A 9 17.87 -15.09 -17.85
N ARG A 10 19.18 -14.81 -17.97
CA ARG A 10 19.80 -13.61 -17.40
C ARG A 10 19.19 -12.32 -17.95
N ARG A 11 19.02 -12.21 -19.28
CA ARG A 11 18.36 -11.04 -19.89
C ARG A 11 16.91 -10.89 -19.45
N ARG A 12 16.15 -11.99 -19.37
CA ARG A 12 14.75 -11.97 -18.93
C ARG A 12 14.62 -11.55 -17.46
N TYR A 13 15.48 -12.08 -16.60
CA TYR A 13 15.58 -11.69 -15.20
C TYR A 13 15.92 -10.20 -15.05
N LEU A 14 16.97 -9.71 -15.73
CA LEU A 14 17.38 -8.30 -15.67
C LEU A 14 16.25 -7.38 -16.13
N ARG A 15 15.54 -7.72 -17.22
CA ARG A 15 14.39 -6.94 -17.68
C ARG A 15 13.28 -6.87 -16.63
N LEU A 16 12.91 -8.00 -16.02
CA LEU A 16 11.90 -8.04 -14.96
C LEU A 16 12.34 -7.24 -13.73
N ALA A 17 13.59 -7.41 -13.30
CA ALA A 17 14.17 -6.71 -12.16
C ALA A 17 14.20 -5.20 -12.40
N THR A 18 14.66 -4.72 -13.56
CA THR A 18 14.68 -3.29 -13.88
C THR A 18 13.28 -2.67 -13.86
N ILE A 19 12.29 -3.35 -14.44
CA ILE A 19 10.89 -2.86 -14.41
C ILE A 19 10.36 -2.80 -12.98
N ASN A 20 10.65 -3.84 -12.17
CA ASN A 20 10.22 -3.89 -10.78
C ASN A 20 10.88 -2.81 -9.91
N ILE A 21 12.18 -2.56 -10.11
CA ILE A 21 12.92 -1.49 -9.43
C ILE A 21 12.33 -0.12 -9.79
N MET A 22 12.07 0.15 -11.07
CA MET A 22 11.46 1.41 -11.50
C MET A 22 10.08 1.64 -10.85
N ALA A 23 9.24 0.60 -10.81
CA ALA A 23 7.93 0.67 -10.18
C ALA A 23 8.03 0.91 -8.66
N THR A 24 8.96 0.24 -7.97
CA THR A 24 9.14 0.39 -6.52
C THR A 24 9.74 1.73 -6.12
N VAL A 25 10.61 2.32 -6.94
CA VAL A 25 11.18 3.66 -6.72
C VAL A 25 10.15 4.78 -6.89
N SER A 26 9.06 4.54 -7.63
CA SER A 26 8.01 5.55 -7.83
C SER A 26 7.31 5.97 -6.53
N VAL A 27 7.18 5.06 -5.57
CA VAL A 27 6.53 5.33 -4.27
C VAL A 27 7.31 6.37 -3.43
N PRO A 28 8.61 6.20 -3.12
CA PRO A 28 9.36 7.19 -2.37
C PRO A 28 9.53 8.52 -3.13
N LEU A 29 9.61 8.49 -4.47
CA LEU A 29 9.65 9.71 -5.27
C LEU A 29 8.36 10.52 -5.16
N ALA A 30 7.20 9.86 -5.24
CA ALA A 30 5.92 10.51 -5.00
C ALA A 30 5.87 11.14 -3.60
N GLY A 31 6.35 10.43 -2.57
CA GLY A 31 6.43 10.95 -1.20
C GLY A 31 7.33 12.19 -1.06
N LEU A 32 8.46 12.24 -1.80
CA LEU A 32 9.32 13.43 -1.83
C LEU A 32 8.61 14.64 -2.45
N VAL A 33 7.87 14.43 -3.54
CA VAL A 33 7.09 15.49 -4.20
C VAL A 33 5.96 15.97 -3.29
N ASP A 34 5.22 15.07 -2.65
CA ASP A 34 4.15 15.40 -1.69
C ASP A 34 4.71 16.23 -0.52
N THR A 35 5.86 15.83 0.01
CA THR A 35 6.56 16.56 1.09
C THR A 35 7.02 17.94 0.63
N ALA A 36 7.55 18.07 -0.59
CA ALA A 36 7.97 19.35 -1.14
C ALA A 36 6.80 20.31 -1.37
N ILE A 37 5.63 19.80 -1.79
CA ILE A 37 4.40 20.58 -1.95
C ILE A 37 3.90 21.05 -0.57
N LEU A 38 3.80 20.15 0.40
CA LEU A 38 3.35 20.53 1.76
C LEU A 38 4.34 21.45 2.47
N GLY A 39 5.64 21.31 2.20
CA GLY A 39 6.69 22.16 2.75
C GLY A 39 6.65 23.61 2.24
N HIS A 40 5.95 23.88 1.13
CA HIS A 40 5.70 25.25 0.65
C HIS A 40 4.49 25.92 1.33
N LEU A 41 3.70 25.20 2.13
CA LEU A 41 2.62 25.80 2.89
C LEU A 41 3.21 26.68 4.00
N GLU A 42 2.58 27.84 4.24
CA GLU A 42 3.03 28.81 5.25
C GLU A 42 3.06 28.25 6.67
N ASP A 43 2.30 27.18 6.91
CA ASP A 43 2.10 26.60 8.24
C ASP A 43 2.55 25.13 8.31
N ILE A 44 3.58 24.91 9.13
CA ILE A 44 4.19 23.59 9.36
C ILE A 44 3.22 22.57 9.98
N ARG A 45 2.12 23.02 10.61
CA ARG A 45 1.11 22.14 11.22
C ARG A 45 0.46 21.22 10.20
N PHE A 46 0.32 21.64 8.94
CA PHE A 46 -0.23 20.80 7.88
C PHE A 46 0.69 19.65 7.52
N LEU A 47 1.99 19.91 7.36
CA LEU A 47 2.99 18.89 7.09
C LEU A 47 3.08 17.88 8.23
N ALA A 48 3.13 18.37 9.48
CA ALA A 48 3.15 17.51 10.66
C ALA A 48 1.86 16.68 10.79
N GLY A 49 0.69 17.26 10.49
CA GLY A 49 -0.59 16.55 10.53
C GLY A 49 -0.68 15.44 9.50
N VAL A 50 -0.24 15.70 8.26
CA VAL A 50 -0.16 14.67 7.21
C VAL A 50 0.81 13.56 7.58
N ALA A 51 1.94 13.88 8.21
CA ALA A 51 2.87 12.87 8.70
C ALA A 51 2.21 11.94 9.74
N LEU A 52 1.51 12.50 10.74
CA LEU A 52 0.77 11.70 11.73
C LEU A 52 -0.32 10.85 11.09
N GLY A 53 -1.13 11.44 10.21
CA GLY A 53 -2.19 10.71 9.51
C GLY A 53 -1.64 9.58 8.61
N SER A 54 -0.49 9.80 7.97
CA SER A 54 0.19 8.78 7.17
C SER A 54 0.67 7.61 8.00
N ILE A 55 1.21 7.86 9.20
CA ILE A 55 1.62 6.79 10.13
C ILE A 55 0.43 5.88 10.49
N VAL A 56 -0.76 6.45 10.72
CA VAL A 56 -1.97 5.64 10.97
C VAL A 56 -2.25 4.71 9.79
N PHE A 57 -2.24 5.24 8.55
CA PHE A 57 -2.45 4.42 7.36
C PHE A 57 -1.36 3.38 7.15
N ASP A 58 -0.11 3.71 7.40
CA ASP A 58 1.01 2.77 7.27
C ASP A 58 0.80 1.56 8.16
N TYR A 59 0.46 1.76 9.44
CA TYR A 59 0.17 0.65 10.35
C TYR A 59 -1.07 -0.16 9.94
N VAL A 60 -2.16 0.52 9.58
CA VAL A 60 -3.41 -0.14 9.17
C VAL A 60 -3.18 -0.98 7.92
N TYR A 61 -2.58 -0.40 6.87
CA TYR A 61 -2.38 -1.09 5.59
C TYR A 61 -1.28 -2.15 5.66
N TRP A 62 -0.21 -1.92 6.43
CA TRP A 62 0.84 -2.92 6.60
C TRP A 62 0.31 -4.24 7.17
N THR A 63 -0.66 -4.17 8.08
CA THR A 63 -1.35 -5.34 8.63
C THR A 63 -2.02 -6.20 7.54
N PHE A 64 -2.47 -5.59 6.45
CA PHE A 64 -3.10 -6.28 5.31
C PHE A 64 -2.12 -6.62 4.18
N GLY A 65 -0.81 -6.40 4.37
CA GLY A 65 0.23 -6.77 3.41
C GLY A 65 0.30 -8.28 3.12
N PHE A 66 -0.31 -9.11 3.98
CA PHE A 66 -0.44 -10.55 3.76
C PHE A 66 -1.24 -10.89 2.49
N LEU A 67 -2.16 -10.03 2.05
CA LEU A 67 -2.93 -10.24 0.82
C LEU A 67 -1.98 -10.47 -0.36
N ARG A 68 -0.95 -9.62 -0.47
CA ARG A 68 0.06 -9.69 -1.53
C ARG A 68 0.90 -10.95 -1.47
N MET A 69 1.41 -11.28 -0.28
CA MET A 69 2.23 -12.49 -0.13
C MET A 69 1.40 -13.76 -0.36
N GLY A 70 0.13 -13.78 0.08
CA GLY A 70 -0.78 -14.91 -0.08
C GLY A 70 -1.22 -15.14 -1.53
N THR A 71 -1.51 -14.08 -2.30
CA THR A 71 -1.95 -14.20 -3.69
C THR A 71 -0.79 -14.47 -4.63
N THR A 72 0.37 -13.86 -4.41
CA THR A 72 1.55 -14.03 -5.29
C THR A 72 2.03 -15.48 -5.31
N GLY A 73 2.14 -16.13 -4.14
CA GLY A 73 2.63 -17.51 -4.04
C GLY A 73 1.70 -18.52 -4.70
N THR A 74 0.41 -18.45 -4.38
CA THR A 74 -0.62 -19.34 -4.95
C THR A 74 -0.79 -19.12 -6.46
N THR A 75 -0.73 -17.87 -6.92
CA THR A 75 -0.74 -17.54 -8.35
C THR A 75 0.50 -18.06 -9.07
N ALA A 76 1.68 -17.93 -8.49
CA ALA A 76 2.92 -18.44 -9.09
C ALA A 76 2.91 -19.97 -9.25
N GLN A 77 2.40 -20.69 -8.23
CA GLN A 77 2.25 -22.15 -8.29
C GLN A 77 1.24 -22.57 -9.38
N ALA A 78 0.07 -21.93 -9.41
CA ALA A 78 -0.97 -22.22 -10.42
C ALA A 78 -0.48 -21.91 -11.85
N MET A 79 0.19 -20.77 -12.04
CA MET A 79 0.82 -20.41 -13.31
C MET A 79 1.90 -21.43 -13.73
N GLY A 80 2.72 -21.89 -12.79
CA GLY A 80 3.74 -22.91 -13.05
C GLY A 80 3.17 -24.28 -13.43
N GLY A 81 1.98 -24.62 -12.91
CA GLY A 81 1.23 -25.82 -13.26
C GLY A 81 0.34 -25.70 -14.51
N GLY A 82 0.25 -24.52 -15.13
CA GLY A 82 -0.61 -24.27 -16.29
C GLY A 82 -2.11 -24.16 -15.98
N ASP A 83 -2.50 -24.08 -14.70
CA ASP A 83 -3.90 -23.98 -14.29
C ASP A 83 -4.34 -22.51 -14.22
N MET A 84 -4.73 -21.96 -15.38
CA MET A 84 -5.24 -20.60 -15.48
C MET A 84 -6.56 -20.41 -14.70
N LYS A 85 -7.34 -21.47 -14.51
CA LYS A 85 -8.60 -21.38 -13.74
C LYS A 85 -8.30 -21.10 -12.27
N ALA A 86 -7.29 -21.76 -11.70
CA ALA A 86 -6.84 -21.49 -10.34
C ALA A 86 -6.28 -20.07 -10.20
N VAL A 87 -5.59 -19.53 -11.21
CA VAL A 87 -5.08 -18.15 -11.22
C VAL A 87 -6.23 -17.13 -11.10
N TYR A 88 -7.25 -17.24 -11.97
CA TYR A 88 -8.41 -16.34 -11.90
C TYR A 88 -9.18 -16.49 -10.58
N LEU A 89 -9.29 -17.71 -10.07
CA LEU A 89 -9.98 -17.96 -8.81
C LEU A 89 -9.26 -17.31 -7.62
N THR A 90 -7.92 -17.36 -7.59
CA THR A 90 -7.11 -16.64 -6.60
C THR A 90 -7.33 -15.13 -6.71
N LEU A 91 -7.34 -14.58 -7.93
CA LEU A 91 -7.59 -13.15 -8.16
C LEU A 91 -8.97 -12.72 -7.64
N TYR A 92 -10.04 -13.44 -8.00
CA TYR A 92 -11.40 -13.07 -7.58
C TYR A 92 -11.58 -13.16 -6.06
N ARG A 93 -11.02 -14.20 -5.43
CA ARG A 93 -11.06 -14.34 -3.96
C ARG A 93 -10.28 -13.23 -3.27
N GLY A 94 -9.08 -12.92 -3.78
CA GLY A 94 -8.24 -11.85 -3.27
C GLY A 94 -8.94 -10.50 -3.39
N LEU A 95 -9.47 -10.15 -4.56
CA LEU A 95 -10.19 -8.90 -4.80
C LEU A 95 -11.44 -8.78 -3.92
N PHE A 96 -12.22 -9.86 -3.80
CA PHE A 96 -13.39 -9.86 -2.94
C PHE A 96 -13.02 -9.61 -1.48
N LEU A 97 -11.95 -10.24 -0.98
CA LEU A 97 -11.46 -10.05 0.38
C LEU A 97 -10.92 -8.62 0.57
N ALA A 98 -10.12 -8.13 -0.36
CA ALA A 98 -9.57 -6.77 -0.34
C ALA A 98 -10.65 -5.69 -0.33
N LEU A 99 -11.66 -5.81 -1.20
CA LEU A 99 -12.81 -4.91 -1.23
C LEU A 99 -13.60 -4.97 0.08
N SER A 100 -13.89 -6.18 0.58
CA SER A 100 -14.64 -6.36 1.83
C SER A 100 -13.92 -5.71 3.01
N ILE A 101 -12.62 -5.97 3.16
CA ILE A 101 -11.80 -5.37 4.22
C ILE A 101 -11.74 -3.86 4.04
N GLY A 102 -11.53 -3.36 2.82
CA GLY A 102 -11.44 -1.93 2.55
C GLY A 102 -12.74 -1.20 2.87
N THR A 103 -13.89 -1.78 2.53
CA THR A 103 -15.20 -1.27 2.93
C THR A 103 -15.36 -1.27 4.44
N VAL A 104 -14.94 -2.32 5.14
CA VAL A 104 -14.96 -2.38 6.61
C VAL A 104 -14.09 -1.27 7.22
N LEU A 105 -12.90 -0.99 6.67
CA LEU A 105 -12.05 0.11 7.13
C LEU A 105 -12.72 1.48 6.95
N VAL A 106 -13.43 1.70 5.83
CA VAL A 106 -14.19 2.94 5.59
C VAL A 106 -15.35 3.07 6.58
N VAL A 107 -16.07 1.99 6.88
CA VAL A 107 -17.14 1.98 7.88
C VAL A 107 -16.58 2.25 9.28
N LEU A 108 -15.43 1.67 9.62
CA LEU A 108 -14.74 1.85 10.89
C LEU A 108 -13.80 3.06 10.92
N GLN A 109 -13.92 3.99 9.97
CA GLN A 109 -13.00 5.13 9.87
C GLN A 109 -12.96 5.98 11.16
N VAL A 110 -14.09 6.14 11.84
CA VAL A 110 -14.19 6.95 13.07
C VAL A 110 -13.41 6.31 14.24
N PRO A 111 -13.66 5.05 14.63
CA PRO A 111 -12.88 4.43 15.70
C PRO A 111 -11.40 4.28 15.33
N ILE A 112 -11.06 4.02 14.06
CA ILE A 112 -9.65 3.96 13.61
C ILE A 112 -8.97 5.31 13.81
N ARG A 113 -9.63 6.41 13.42
CA ARG A 113 -9.11 7.77 13.59
C ARG A 113 -8.89 8.10 15.06
N ILE A 114 -9.91 7.88 15.91
CA ILE A 114 -9.82 8.17 17.35
C ILE A 114 -8.72 7.33 17.99
N GLY A 115 -8.67 6.02 17.71
CA GLY A 115 -7.64 5.14 18.26
C GLY A 115 -6.23 5.50 17.76
N GLY A 116 -6.09 5.85 16.48
CA GLY A 116 -4.81 6.26 15.88
C GLY A 116 -4.26 7.52 16.52
N PHE A 117 -5.06 8.58 16.65
CA PHE A 117 -4.64 9.84 17.26
C PHE A 117 -4.53 9.78 18.79
N ALA A 118 -5.24 8.86 19.45
CA ALA A 118 -5.03 8.61 20.88
C ALA A 118 -3.61 8.07 21.17
N VAL A 119 -3.04 7.28 20.26
CA VAL A 119 -1.67 6.76 20.37
C VAL A 119 -0.64 7.77 19.85
N LEU A 120 -0.96 8.43 18.74
CA LEU A 120 -0.12 9.43 18.09
C LEU A 120 -0.49 10.83 18.59
N SER A 121 -0.19 11.12 19.86
CA SER A 121 -0.46 12.44 20.44
C SER A 121 0.33 13.53 19.70
N GLY A 122 -0.35 14.59 19.24
CA GLY A 122 0.25 15.76 18.60
C GLY A 122 -0.10 17.05 19.33
N ALA A 123 0.62 18.13 19.04
CA ALA A 123 0.26 19.46 19.56
C ALA A 123 -1.09 19.92 19.00
N GLU A 124 -1.78 20.80 19.75
CA GLU A 124 -3.09 21.34 19.38
C GLU A 124 -3.03 22.00 17.98
N GLY A 125 -3.91 21.57 17.07
CA GLY A 125 -3.92 21.99 15.66
C GLY A 125 -3.23 21.03 14.68
N VAL A 126 -2.22 20.25 15.11
CA VAL A 126 -1.60 19.20 14.27
C VAL A 126 -2.54 18.00 14.14
N GLU A 127 -3.20 17.61 15.24
CA GLU A 127 -4.21 16.54 15.24
C GLU A 127 -5.39 16.89 14.33
N ALA A 128 -5.85 18.14 14.35
CA ALA A 128 -6.94 18.60 13.49
C ALA A 128 -6.57 18.50 12.00
N ALA A 129 -5.35 18.92 11.62
CA ALA A 129 -4.84 18.77 10.26
C ALA A 129 -4.70 17.29 9.85
N GLY A 130 -4.19 16.43 10.75
CA GLY A 130 -4.10 15.00 10.53
C GLY A 130 -5.47 14.32 10.39
N ALA A 131 -6.44 14.70 11.20
CA ALA A 131 -7.81 14.20 11.11
C ALA A 131 -8.49 14.61 9.80
N ALA A 132 -8.28 15.85 9.33
CA ALA A 132 -8.76 16.31 8.04
C ALA A 132 -8.15 15.49 6.88
N TYR A 133 -6.84 15.27 6.92
CA TYR A 133 -6.14 14.41 5.97
C TYR A 133 -6.67 12.97 6.00
N PHE A 134 -6.85 12.39 7.19
CA PHE A 134 -7.38 11.04 7.37
C PHE A 134 -8.76 10.90 6.73
N ASN A 135 -9.67 11.83 6.99
CA ASN A 135 -11.04 11.81 6.46
C ASN A 135 -11.07 11.92 4.92
N ALA A 136 -10.13 12.66 4.33
CA ALA A 136 -10.02 12.75 2.88
C ALA A 136 -9.46 11.45 2.28
N ARG A 137 -8.45 10.85 2.93
CA ARG A 137 -7.71 9.71 2.37
C ARG A 137 -8.37 8.35 2.60
N VAL A 138 -9.19 8.19 3.64
CA VAL A 138 -9.76 6.88 4.01
C VAL A 138 -10.63 6.26 2.92
N TRP A 139 -11.27 7.06 2.08
CA TRP A 139 -12.05 6.60 0.93
C TRP A 139 -11.23 5.85 -0.12
N GLY A 140 -9.90 6.06 -0.14
CA GLY A 140 -8.97 5.31 -0.98
C GLY A 140 -8.68 3.90 -0.49
N ALA A 141 -9.04 3.55 0.76
CA ALA A 141 -8.69 2.27 1.38
C ALA A 141 -9.11 1.03 0.55
N PRO A 142 -10.33 0.95 -0.01
CA PRO A 142 -10.71 -0.20 -0.85
C PRO A 142 -9.83 -0.36 -2.08
N ALA A 143 -9.51 0.75 -2.76
CA ALA A 143 -8.65 0.71 -3.94
C ALA A 143 -7.20 0.34 -3.58
N THR A 144 -6.68 0.87 -2.46
CA THR A 144 -5.36 0.52 -1.95
C THR A 144 -5.25 -0.97 -1.65
N LEU A 145 -6.23 -1.58 -0.96
CA LEU A 145 -6.18 -3.01 -0.66
C LEU A 145 -6.31 -3.88 -1.92
N CYS A 146 -7.08 -3.46 -2.93
CA CYS A 146 -7.11 -4.15 -4.21
C CYS A 146 -5.74 -4.18 -4.89
N SER A 147 -4.91 -3.13 -4.72
CA SER A 147 -3.53 -3.11 -5.25
C SER A 147 -2.60 -4.10 -4.55
N PHE A 148 -3.02 -4.69 -3.43
CA PHE A 148 -2.27 -5.73 -2.74
C PHE A 148 -2.60 -7.13 -3.24
N VAL A 149 -3.55 -7.31 -4.17
CA VAL A 149 -3.95 -8.62 -4.70
C VAL A 149 -3.17 -8.92 -5.97
#